data_AF-A0A7Z0B3N9-F1
#
_entry.id   AF-A0A7Z0B3N9-F1
#
_cell.length_a   1.000
_cell.length_b   1.000
_cell.length_c   1.000
_cell.angle_alpha   90.00
_cell.angle_beta   90.00
_cell.angle_gamma   90.00
#
_symmetry.space_group_name_H-M   'P 1'
#
loop_
_entity.id
_entity.type
_entity.pdbx_description
1 polymer ?
#
loop_
_entity_poly.entity_id
_entity_poly.type
_entity_poly.pdbx_seq_one_letter_code
_entity_poly.pdbx_strand_id
1 'polypeptide(L)'
;MKKVFNALMVPGCVTHAVHFFVAPYAPDDKIASGGGVVEEGEDIEVVELTVDDALKRVSRGEITDGKTIILLQYAALQLFGKDADISA
;
A
#
# COMPACT_ATOMS: atom_id res chain seq x y z
N MET A 1 -5.73 -5.32 11.38
CA MET A 1 -5.77 -5.46 9.91
C MET A 1 -7.22 -5.44 9.44
N LYS A 2 -7.56 -4.57 8.50
CA LYS A 2 -8.92 -4.33 7.98
C LYS A 2 -8.92 -4.51 6.47
N LYS A 3 -9.87 -5.28 5.94
CA LYS A 3 -10.10 -5.41 4.49
C LYS A 3 -10.77 -4.15 3.97
N VAL A 4 -10.28 -3.60 2.85
CA VAL A 4 -10.83 -2.37 2.24
C VAL A 4 -11.46 -2.63 0.89
N PHE A 5 -10.87 -3.50 0.06
CA PHE A 5 -11.41 -3.83 -1.26
C PHE A 5 -11.25 -5.31 -1.61
N ASN A 6 -12.04 -5.74 -2.59
CA ASN A 6 -11.85 -6.95 -3.38
C ASN A 6 -12.11 -6.58 -4.84
N ALA A 7 -11.06 -6.51 -5.66
CA ALA A 7 -11.16 -5.94 -6.99
C ALA A 7 -10.49 -6.80 -8.07
N LEU A 8 -11.13 -6.88 -9.24
CA LEU A 8 -10.49 -7.32 -10.47
C LEU A 8 -9.67 -6.13 -11.01
N MET A 9 -8.35 -6.27 -11.01
CA MET A 9 -7.45 -5.15 -11.36
C MET A 9 -7.55 -4.75 -12.83
N VAL A 10 -7.78 -5.72 -13.70
CA VAL A 10 -7.97 -5.48 -15.14
C VAL A 10 -9.12 -6.37 -15.64
N PRO A 11 -10.38 -5.92 -15.47
CA PRO A 11 -11.55 -6.67 -15.93
C PRO A 11 -11.44 -6.96 -17.43
N GLY A 12 -11.52 -8.23 -17.80
CA GLY A 12 -11.38 -8.70 -19.19
C GLY A 12 -9.99 -9.20 -19.58
N CYS A 13 -8.94 -8.94 -18.79
CA CYS A 13 -7.60 -9.50 -19.02
C CYS A 13 -7.23 -10.58 -18.02
N VAL A 14 -7.61 -10.41 -16.75
CA VAL A 14 -7.28 -11.36 -15.68
C VAL A 14 -8.54 -11.80 -14.94
N THR A 15 -8.55 -13.04 -14.46
CA THR A 15 -9.65 -13.63 -13.69
C THR A 15 -9.45 -13.55 -12.18
N HIS A 16 -8.22 -13.29 -11.74
CA HIS A 16 -7.88 -13.23 -10.32
C HIS A 16 -8.26 -11.87 -9.73
N ALA A 17 -8.96 -11.91 -8.60
CA ALA A 17 -9.23 -10.74 -7.79
C ALA A 17 -8.09 -10.53 -6.78
N VAL A 18 -7.80 -9.26 -6.49
CA VAL A 18 -6.84 -8.86 -5.45
C VAL A 18 -7.61 -8.36 -4.24
N HIS A 19 -7.24 -8.87 -3.07
CA HIS A 19 -7.78 -8.43 -1.79
C HIS A 19 -6.87 -7.38 -1.16
N PHE A 20 -7.45 -6.26 -0.78
CA PHE A 20 -6.72 -5.11 -0.25
C PHE A 20 -6.97 -4.97 1.24
N PHE A 21 -5.91 -4.70 2.00
CA PHE A 21 -5.97 -4.55 3.44
C PHE A 21 -5.14 -3.34 3.89
N VAL A 22 -5.52 -2.79 5.04
CA VAL A 22 -4.76 -1.78 5.78
C VAL A 22 -4.58 -2.23 7.22
N ALA A 23 -3.51 -1.80 7.86
CA ALA A 23 -3.25 -2.06 9.27
C ALA A 23 -2.42 -0.91 9.86
N PRO A 24 -2.61 -0.58 11.15
CA PRO A 24 -1.65 0.24 11.87
C PRO A 24 -0.31 -0.49 11.93
N TYR A 25 0.76 0.30 11.94
CA TYR A 25 2.13 -0.17 12.02
C TYR A 25 2.95 0.85 12.79
N ALA A 26 3.74 0.37 13.75
CA ALA A 26 4.72 1.13 14.49
C ALA A 26 6.13 0.56 14.24
N PRO A 27 7.20 1.36 14.42
CA PRO A 27 8.58 0.88 14.26
C PRO A 27 8.90 -0.36 15.11
N ASP A 28 8.31 -0.47 16.30
CA ASP A 28 8.51 -1.59 17.22
C ASP A 28 7.85 -2.90 16.74
N ASP A 29 6.97 -2.85 15.73
CA ASP A 29 6.38 -4.05 15.12
C ASP A 29 7.36 -4.77 14.18
N LYS A 30 8.51 -4.16 13.83
CA LYS A 30 9.53 -4.76 12.98
C LYS A 30 10.26 -5.90 13.70
N ILE A 31 10.25 -7.08 13.10
CA ILE A 31 11.06 -8.23 13.53
C ILE A 31 12.40 -8.34 12.77
N ALA A 32 12.56 -7.60 11.68
CA ALA A 32 13.74 -7.55 10.82
C ALA A 32 13.75 -6.25 9.99
N SER A 33 14.80 -6.02 9.20
CA SER A 33 14.88 -4.89 8.27
C SER A 33 13.81 -4.92 7.16
N GLY A 34 13.21 -6.09 6.90
CA GLY A 34 12.36 -6.31 5.73
C GLY A 34 13.19 -6.44 4.45
N GLY A 35 12.54 -6.31 3.29
CA GLY A 35 13.23 -6.37 1.98
C GLY A 35 13.25 -7.75 1.33
N GLY A 36 12.33 -8.64 1.73
CA GLY A 36 12.21 -9.97 1.12
C GLY A 36 13.29 -10.97 1.56
N VAL A 37 13.29 -12.14 0.93
CA VAL A 37 14.21 -13.24 1.20
C VAL A 37 15.16 -13.44 0.02
N VAL A 38 16.44 -13.09 0.21
CA VAL A 38 17.47 -13.18 -0.83
C VAL A 38 17.63 -14.61 -1.37
N GLU A 39 17.50 -15.63 -0.50
CA GLU A 39 17.60 -17.04 -0.90
C GLU A 39 16.45 -17.47 -1.82
N GLU A 40 15.30 -16.79 -1.78
CA GLU A 40 14.17 -17.00 -2.69
C GLU A 40 14.32 -16.20 -4.00
N GLY A 41 15.41 -15.43 -4.14
CA GLY A 41 15.67 -14.59 -5.31
C GLY A 41 14.87 -13.29 -5.32
N GLU A 42 14.36 -12.86 -4.17
CA GLU A 42 13.68 -11.57 -4.04
C GLU A 42 14.68 -10.42 -4.01
N ASP A 43 14.44 -9.40 -4.84
CA ASP A 43 15.17 -8.13 -4.86
C ASP A 43 14.20 -7.02 -4.47
N ILE A 44 14.02 -6.84 -3.15
CA ILE A 44 13.02 -5.93 -2.58
C ILE A 44 13.70 -4.98 -1.59
N GLU A 45 13.40 -3.69 -1.71
CA GLU A 45 13.85 -2.66 -0.78
C GLU A 45 12.65 -2.09 -0.01
N VAL A 46 12.83 -1.83 1.29
CA VAL A 46 11.82 -1.14 2.11
C VAL A 46 12.04 0.37 2.00
N VAL A 47 11.00 1.08 1.57
CA VAL A 47 10.98 2.55 1.52
C VAL A 47 9.92 3.09 2.46
N GLU A 48 10.32 3.83 3.49
CA GLU A 48 9.41 4.51 4.40
C GLU A 48 9.19 5.96 3.94
N LEU A 49 7.92 6.33 3.70
CA LEU A 49 7.53 7.65 3.22
C LEU A 49 6.34 8.17 4.02
N THR A 50 6.23 9.49 4.10
CA THR A 50 4.94 10.11 4.46
C THR A 50 3.93 9.85 3.35
N VAL A 51 2.63 9.80 3.69
CA VAL A 51 1.56 9.65 2.70
C VAL A 51 1.58 10.78 1.69
N ASP A 52 1.84 12.02 2.13
CA ASP A 52 1.94 13.19 1.26
C ASP A 52 3.07 13.04 0.22
N ASP A 53 4.24 12.56 0.63
CA ASP A 53 5.35 12.37 -0.30
C ASP A 53 5.09 11.21 -1.25
N ALA A 54 4.50 10.12 -0.78
CA ALA A 54 4.07 9.02 -1.65
C ALA A 54 3.07 9.49 -2.71
N LEU A 55 2.08 10.32 -2.36
CA LEU A 55 1.13 10.91 -3.31
C LEU A 55 1.79 11.84 -4.32
N LYS A 56 2.80 12.63 -3.92
CA LYS A 56 3.61 13.43 -4.87
C LYS A 56 4.37 12.54 -5.86
N ARG A 57 4.88 11.38 -5.41
CA ARG A 57 5.55 10.41 -6.29
C ARG A 57 4.56 9.77 -7.27
N VAL A 58 3.32 9.50 -6.86
CA VAL A 58 2.24 9.07 -7.76
C VAL A 58 1.98 10.13 -8.83
N SER A 59 1.82 11.41 -8.45
CA SER A 59 1.52 12.48 -9.42
C SER A 59 2.66 12.77 -10.41
N ARG A 60 3.90 12.49 -10.01
CA ARG A 60 5.09 12.55 -10.88
C ARG A 60 5.28 11.31 -11.76
N GLY A 61 4.50 10.25 -11.55
CA GLY A 61 4.64 8.98 -12.27
C GLY A 61 5.82 8.12 -11.78
N GLU A 62 6.38 8.40 -10.62
CA GLU A 62 7.45 7.58 -10.01
C GLU A 62 6.89 6.30 -9.37
N ILE A 63 5.64 6.34 -8.88
CA ILE A 63 4.88 5.16 -8.45
C ILE A 63 3.85 4.83 -9.53
N THR A 64 4.01 3.68 -10.18
CA THR A 64 3.18 3.24 -11.31
C THR A 64 2.38 1.97 -11.02
N ASP A 65 2.62 1.32 -9.89
CA ASP A 65 1.92 0.11 -9.48
C ASP A 65 0.48 0.43 -9.03
N GLY A 66 -0.50 -0.17 -9.71
CA GLY A 66 -1.92 0.16 -9.52
C GLY A 66 -2.45 -0.13 -8.12
N LYS A 67 -2.03 -1.24 -7.50
CA LYS A 67 -2.48 -1.58 -6.13
C LYS A 67 -1.94 -0.57 -5.10
N THR A 68 -0.71 -0.11 -5.29
CA THR A 68 -0.09 0.93 -4.47
C THR A 68 -0.81 2.26 -4.62
N ILE A 69 -1.09 2.69 -5.85
CA ILE A 69 -1.83 3.94 -6.12
C ILE A 69 -3.22 3.90 -5.45
N ILE A 70 -3.97 2.81 -5.59
CA ILE A 70 -5.30 2.66 -4.99
C ILE A 70 -5.24 2.77 -3.46
N LEU A 71 -4.29 2.09 -2.81
CA LEU A 71 -4.17 2.10 -1.35
C LEU A 71 -3.71 3.46 -0.81
N LEU A 72 -2.81 4.16 -1.50
CA LEU A 72 -2.39 5.51 -1.12
C LEU A 72 -3.56 6.50 -1.22
N GLN A 73 -4.37 6.41 -2.28
CA GLN A 73 -5.57 7.25 -2.42
C GLN A 73 -6.61 6.93 -1.32
N TYR A 74 -6.82 5.64 -1.01
CA TYR A 74 -7.68 5.25 0.12
C TYR A 74 -7.16 5.82 1.44
N ALA A 75 -5.86 5.70 1.72
CA ALA A 75 -5.26 6.22 2.94
C ALA A 75 -5.48 7.74 3.07
N ALA A 76 -5.23 8.49 1.99
CA ALA A 76 -5.45 9.94 1.95
C ALA A 76 -6.90 10.34 2.23
N LEU A 77 -7.87 9.58 1.70
CA LEU A 77 -9.29 9.89 1.82
C LEU A 77 -9.89 9.44 3.15
N GLN A 78 -9.46 8.29 3.69
CA GLN A 78 -10.17 7.60 4.77
C GLN A 78 -9.36 7.53 6.08
N LEU A 79 -8.03 7.56 6.01
CA LEU A 79 -7.15 7.39 7.17
C LEU A 79 -6.43 8.69 7.56
N PHE A 80 -6.21 9.60 6.61
CA PHE A 80 -5.49 10.86 6.85
C PHE A 80 -6.25 12.10 6.33
N GLY A 81 -7.48 11.91 5.84
CA GLY A 81 -8.38 13.00 5.44
C GLY A 81 -8.88 13.82 6.64
N LYS A 82 -9.52 14.97 6.36
CA LYS A 82 -10.03 15.88 7.39
C LYS A 82 -11.03 15.24 8.37
N ASP A 83 -11.76 14.22 7.90
CA ASP A 83 -12.74 13.46 8.69
C ASP A 83 -12.26 12.03 8.98
N ALA A 84 -10.95 11.79 8.93
CA ALA A 84 -10.40 10.44 9.05
C ALA A 84 -10.68 9.82 10.42
N ASP A 85 -11.17 8.58 10.39
CA ASP A 85 -11.24 7.71 11.55
C ASP A 85 -10.03 6.77 11.55
N ILE A 86 -9.04 7.13 12.37
CA ILE A 86 -7.77 6.40 12.53
C ILE A 86 -7.92 5.27 13.56
N SER A 87 -9.11 5.04 14.13
CA SER A 87 -9.33 4.08 15.22
C SER A 87 -9.56 2.62 14.77
N ALA A 88 -9.16 2.25 13.55
CA ALA A 88 -9.36 0.92 12.96
C ALA A 88 -8.12 0.01 12.99
#